data_AF-H0ACU8-F1
#
_entry.id   AF-H0ACU8-F1
#
_cell.length_a   1.000
_cell.length_b   1.000
_cell.length_c   1.000
_cell.angle_alpha   90.00
_cell.angle_beta   90.00
_cell.angle_gamma   90.00
#
_symmetry.space_group_name_H-M   'P 1'
#
loop_
_entity.id
_entity.type
_entity.pdbx_description
1 polymer ?
#
loop_
_entity_poly.entity_id
_entity_poly.type
_entity_poly.pdbx_seq_one_letter_code
_entity_poly.pdbx_strand_id
1 'polypeptide(L)' 'MREVRVPEDRVGVVIGEGGETKNVLEEDTDTELQIEDNNVEIEGDPQVHVLLS' A
#
# COMPACT_ATOMS: atom_id res chain seq x y z
N MET A 1 -5.22 9.72 -2.77
CA MET A 1 -3.79 9.56 -3.08
C MET A 1 -2.98 9.94 -1.86
N ARG A 2 -2.27 8.96 -1.31
CA ARG A 2 -1.35 9.17 -0.19
C ARG A 2 0.00 8.57 -0.57
N GLU A 3 1.04 9.40 -0.55
CA GLU A 3 2.41 8.99 -0.84
C GLU A 3 3.11 8.57 0.45
N VAL A 4 3.79 7.43 0.41
CA VAL A 4 4.64 6.95 1.50
C VAL A 4 6.06 6.72 0.95
N ARG A 5 7.04 7.39 1.57
CA ARG A 5 8.46 7.19 1.25
C ARG A 5 9.00 5.97 1.99
N VAL A 6 9.57 5.04 1.25
CA VAL A 6 10.20 3.83 1.77
C VAL A 6 11.67 3.82 1.31
N PRO A 7 12.63 3.49 2.18
CA PRO A 7 14.03 3.32 1.77
C PRO A 7 14.16 2.32 0.62
N GLU A 8 15.07 2.60 -0.33
CA GLU A 8 15.34 1.77 -1.51
C GLU A 8 15.55 0.29 -1.19
N ASP A 9 16.38 0.05 -0.19
CA ASP A 9 16.75 -1.28 0.30
C ASP A 9 15.59 -2.05 0.93
N ARG A 10 14.46 -1.37 1.20
CA ARG A 10 13.25 -1.93 1.82
C ARG A 10 12.08 -2.07 0.85
N VAL A 11 12.18 -1.56 -0.38
CA VAL A 11 11.12 -1.72 -1.40
C VAL A 11 10.81 -3.19 -1.64
N GLY A 12 11.83 -4.05 -1.73
CA GLY A 12 11.64 -5.49 -1.91
C GLY A 12 10.83 -6.16 -0.78
N VAL A 13 10.86 -5.62 0.44
CA VAL A 13 10.09 -6.14 1.58
C VAL A 13 8.61 -5.76 1.48
N VAL A 14 8.30 -4.61 0.89
CA VAL A 14 6.91 -4.19 0.61
C VAL A 14 6.31 -5.05 -0.50
N ILE A 15 7.12 -5.40 -1.51
CA ILE A 15 6.68 -6.27 -2.61
C ILE A 15 6.50 -7.72 -2.12
N GLY A 16 7.44 -8.24 -1.34
CA GLY A 16 7.47 -9.65 -0.93
C GLY A 16 7.95 -10.58 -2.06
N GLU A 17 8.08 -11.88 -1.79
CA GLU A 17 8.53 -12.83 -2.80
C GLU A 17 7.46 -12.94 -3.90
N GLY A 18 7.85 -12.67 -5.15
CA GLY A 18 6.92 -12.71 -6.29
C GLY A 18 5.74 -11.73 -6.19
N GLY A 19 5.79 -10.72 -5.31
CA GLY A 19 4.69 -9.78 -5.09
C GLY A 19 3.65 -10.22 -4.05
N GLU A 20 3.89 -11.32 -3.31
CA GLU A 20 2.91 -11.89 -2.38
C GLU A 20 2.41 -10.89 -1.31
N THR A 21 3.31 -10.05 -0.78
CA THR A 21 2.98 -9.11 0.30
C THR A 21 2.17 -7.94 -0.25
N LYS A 22 2.54 -7.42 -1.42
CA LYS A 22 1.77 -6.40 -2.13
C LYS A 22 0.35 -6.89 -2.40
N ASN A 23 0.19 -8.11 -2.94
CA ASN A 23 -1.11 -8.65 -3.30
C ASN A 23 -2.04 -8.80 -2.08
N VAL A 24 -1.51 -9.32 -0.96
CA VAL A 24 -2.29 -9.45 0.28
C VAL A 24 -2.71 -8.07 0.81
N LEU A 25 -1.82 -7.08 0.76
CA LEU A 25 -2.15 -5.72 1.19
C LEU A 25 -3.26 -5.11 0.33
N GLU A 26 -3.17 -5.24 -0.99
CA GLU A 26 -4.18 -4.73 -1.92
C GLU A 26 -5.54 -5.39 -1.68
N GLU A 27 -5.57 -6.72 -1.51
CA GLU A 27 -6.78 -7.50 -1.24
C GLU A 27 -7.40 -7.18 0.12
N ASP A 28 -6.60 -7.14 1.19
CA ASP A 28 -7.10 -6.95 2.56
C ASP A 28 -7.60 -5.52 2.82
N THR A 29 -7.08 -4.55 2.06
CA THR A 29 -7.35 -3.12 2.32
C THR A 29 -8.22 -2.46 1.25
N ASP A 30 -8.57 -3.18 0.19
CA ASP A 30 -9.22 -2.62 -1.01
C ASP A 30 -8.45 -1.38 -1.53
N THR A 31 -7.12 -1.48 -1.57
CA THR A 31 -6.25 -0.42 -2.08
C THR A 31 -5.40 -0.92 -3.26
N GLU A 32 -4.91 0.01 -4.07
CA GLU A 32 -3.90 -0.24 -5.09
C GLU A 32 -2.57 0.39 -4.65
N LEU A 33 -1.50 -0.41 -4.66
CA LEU A 33 -0.13 0.05 -4.40
C LEU A 33 0.62 0.20 -5.73
N GLN A 34 1.06 1.42 -6.03
CA GLN A 34 1.98 1.70 -7.14
C GLN A 34 3.37 2.00 -6.57
N ILE A 35 4.41 1.44 -7.17
CA ILE A 35 5.79 1.58 -6.70
C ILE A 35 6.63 2.13 -7.86
N GLU A 36 7.06 3.37 -7.76
CA GLU A 36 7.85 4.08 -8.79
C GLU A 36 9.04 4.81 -8.15
N ASP A 37 10.26 4.59 -8.64
CA ASP A 37 11.48 5.33 -8.27
C ASP A 37 11.58 5.70 -6.78
N ASN A 38 11.35 4.70 -5.91
CA ASN A 38 11.44 4.78 -4.43
C ASN A 38 10.27 5.45 -3.72
N ASN A 39 9.18 5.69 -4.44
CA ASN A 39 7.93 6.16 -3.92
C ASN A 39 6.90 5.04 -3.99
N VAL A 40 6.16 4.85 -2.90
CA VAL A 40 4.98 3.99 -2.85
C VAL A 40 3.77 4.90 -2.83
N GLU A 41 2.96 4.84 -3.88
CA GLU A 41 1.67 5.49 -3.98
C GLU A 41 0.57 4.50 -3.60
N ILE A 42 -0.35 4.94 -2.74
CA ILE A 42 -1.49 4.14 -2.30
C ILE A 42 -2.76 4.88 -2.70
N GLU A 43 -3.60 4.19 -3.48
CA GLU A 43 -4.93 4.63 -3.89
C GLU A 43 -5.99 3.71 -3.29
N GLY A 44 -7.04 4.27 -2.69
CA GLY A 44 -8.11 3.48 -2.08
C GLY A 44 -9.22 4.36 -1.53
N ASP A 45 -10.40 3.77 -1.36
CA ASP A 45 -11.57 4.45 -0.83
C ASP A 45 -11.42 4.71 0.68
N PRO A 46 -11.67 5.94 1.17
CA PRO A 46 -11.61 6.22 2.59
C PRO A 46 -12.72 5.46 3.33
N GLN A 47 -12.35 4.48 4.15
CA GLN A 47 -13.27 3.86 5.10
C GLN A 47 -13.63 4.86 6.20
N VAL A 48 -14.76 5.57 6.02
CA VAL A 48 -15.30 6.47 7.05
C VAL A 48 -15.95 5.63 8.13
N HIS A 49 -15.20 5.37 9.21
CA HIS A 49 -15.78 4.82 10.43
C HIS A 49 -16.59 5.92 11.15
N VAL A 50 -17.89 6.00 10.83
CA VAL A 50 -18.82 6.83 11.60
C VAL A 50 -19.02 6.16 12.97
N LEU A 51 -18.33 6.69 13.98
CA LEU A 51 -18.62 6.39 15.38
C LEU A 51 -20.00 6.95 15.73
N LEU A 52 -21.03 6.13 15.55
CA LEU A 52 -22.35 6.41 16.11
C LEU A 52 -22.29 6.11 17.61
N SER A 53 -22.18 7.17 18.42
CA SER A 53 -22.46 7.16 19.88
C SER A 53 -23.89 7.62 20.14
#